data_AF-X1EMW9-F1
#
_entry.id   AF-X1EMW9-F1
#
_cell.length_a   1.000
_cell.length_b   1.000
_cell.length_c   1.000
_cell.angle_alpha   90.00
_cell.angle_beta   90.00
_cell.angle_gamma   90.00
#
_symmetry.space_group_name_H-M   'P 1'
#
loop_
_entity.id
_entity.type
_entity.pdbx_description
1 polymer ?
#
loop_
_entity_poly.entity_id
_entity_poly.type
_entity_poly.pdbx_seq_one_letter_code
_entity_poly.pdbx_strand_id
1 'polypeptide(L)'
;RQDLRQYPGGSLAANIVGGIDWDGHGLLGLEDSMDAELAGTDGSITYDRGSDGVIIPGSYRNQHKAVNGSTVQLTLDDDIQFYVQQQVQQAKNLSGARNVSAVVLDAKTGEVLAMTNDNTFDPSQDIGRQGDKQMGNPAVTSPFEPGSVN
;
A
#
# COMPACT_ATOMS: atom_id res chain seq x y z
N ARG A 1 8.81 -14.27 14.03
CA ARG A 1 7.78 -14.58 13.01
C ARG A 1 7.69 -13.30 12.19
N GLN A 2 7.96 -13.35 10.90
CA GLN A 2 7.59 -12.23 10.04
C GLN A 2 6.08 -12.29 9.87
N ASP A 3 5.41 -11.18 10.15
CA ASP A 3 3.98 -11.06 9.94
C ASP A 3 3.73 -10.74 8.46
N LEU A 4 2.86 -11.54 7.84
CA LEU A 4 2.51 -11.35 6.44
C LEU A 4 1.48 -10.22 6.33
N ARG A 5 1.81 -9.16 5.57
CA ARG A 5 0.86 -8.08 5.27
C ARG A 5 -0.31 -8.63 4.44
N GLN A 6 -1.52 -8.26 4.82
CA GLN A 6 -2.74 -8.66 4.12
C GLN A 6 -3.45 -7.43 3.58
N TYR A 7 -3.96 -7.56 2.35
CA TYR A 7 -4.75 -6.53 1.67
C TYR A 7 -6.15 -7.09 1.39
N PRO A 8 -7.10 -7.00 2.34
CA PRO A 8 -8.43 -7.60 2.19
C PRO A 8 -9.22 -7.06 1.00
N GLY A 9 -8.97 -5.79 0.63
CA GLY A 9 -9.56 -5.16 -0.55
C GLY A 9 -8.92 -5.57 -1.88
N GLY A 10 -7.84 -6.35 -1.87
CA GLY A 10 -7.07 -6.70 -3.06
C GLY A 10 -6.65 -5.44 -3.84
N SER A 11 -7.12 -5.31 -5.07
CA SER A 11 -6.87 -4.16 -5.94
C SER A 11 -7.61 -2.86 -5.57
N LEU A 12 -8.53 -2.88 -4.60
CA LEU A 12 -9.20 -1.68 -4.11
C LEU A 12 -8.18 -0.73 -3.49
N ALA A 13 -8.14 0.52 -3.97
CA ALA A 13 -7.21 1.56 -3.57
C ALA A 13 -5.71 1.19 -3.65
N ALA A 14 -5.33 0.18 -4.44
CA ALA A 14 -3.96 -0.36 -4.45
C ALA A 14 -2.89 0.69 -4.78
N ASN A 15 -3.15 1.63 -5.70
CA ASN A 15 -2.20 2.72 -6.00
C ASN A 15 -2.04 3.75 -4.87
N ILE A 16 -2.97 3.79 -3.92
CA ILE A 16 -2.91 4.66 -2.75
C ILE A 16 -2.26 3.91 -1.61
N VAL A 17 -2.82 2.76 -1.23
CA VAL A 17 -2.32 1.94 -0.12
C VAL A 17 -0.88 1.50 -0.44
N GLY A 18 -0.66 0.94 -1.62
CA GLY A 18 0.64 0.49 -2.06
C GLY A 18 0.91 -0.98 -1.73
N GLY A 19 2.16 -1.28 -1.41
CA GLY A 19 2.65 -2.62 -1.19
C GLY A 19 3.94 -2.62 -0.36
N ILE A 20 4.28 -3.76 0.24
CA ILE A 20 5.53 -3.97 0.99
C ILE A 20 6.44 -4.97 0.27
N ASP A 21 7.71 -4.98 0.63
CA ASP A 21 8.67 -6.00 0.26
C ASP A 21 8.61 -7.24 1.17
N TRP A 22 9.57 -8.16 1.00
CA TRP A 22 9.63 -9.40 1.79
C TRP A 22 10.24 -9.21 3.18
N ASP A 23 10.92 -8.08 3.41
CA ASP A 23 11.51 -7.73 4.70
C ASP A 23 10.51 -7.00 5.60
N GLY A 24 9.39 -6.54 5.04
CA GLY A 24 8.30 -5.90 5.77
C GLY A 24 8.23 -4.39 5.56
N HIS A 25 9.05 -3.84 4.67
CA HIS A 25 9.14 -2.41 4.42
C HIS A 25 8.28 -1.99 3.24
N GLY A 26 7.70 -0.80 3.34
CA GLY A 26 6.96 -0.18 2.25
C GLY A 26 7.78 -0.05 0.96
N LEU A 27 7.14 -0.37 -0.16
CA LEU A 27 7.72 -0.28 -1.50
C LEU A 27 6.99 0.74 -2.39
N LEU A 28 5.68 0.91 -2.16
CA LEU A 28 4.80 1.75 -2.97
C LEU A 28 3.78 2.44 -2.06
N GLY A 29 3.20 3.54 -2.56
CA GLY A 29 2.04 4.19 -1.95
C GLY A 29 2.29 4.65 -0.52
N LEU A 30 1.25 4.54 0.30
CA LEU A 30 1.29 4.91 1.72
C LEU A 30 2.12 3.93 2.56
N GLU A 31 2.23 2.65 2.16
CA GLU A 31 3.16 1.73 2.82
C GLU A 31 4.59 2.28 2.80
N ASP A 32 5.05 2.80 1.66
CA ASP A 32 6.38 3.43 1.54
C ASP A 32 6.44 4.81 2.21
N SER A 33 5.49 5.70 1.89
CA SER A 33 5.57 7.07 2.39
C SER A 33 5.35 7.20 3.91
N MET A 34 4.75 6.19 4.54
CA MET A 34 4.49 6.13 5.98
C MET A 34 5.21 4.97 6.67
N ASP A 35 6.21 4.34 6.03
CA ASP A 35 6.92 3.16 6.57
C ASP A 35 7.44 3.42 8.00
N ALA A 36 8.00 4.60 8.24
CA ALA A 36 8.51 5.02 9.56
C ALA A 36 7.44 5.02 10.67
N GLU A 37 6.17 5.25 10.31
CA GLU A 37 5.04 5.21 11.25
C GLU A 37 4.45 3.80 11.36
N LEU A 38 4.41 3.05 10.25
CA LEU A 38 3.73 1.75 10.12
C LEU A 38 4.57 0.55 10.58
N ALA A 39 5.89 0.57 10.35
CA ALA A 39 6.76 -0.59 10.58
C ALA A 39 7.04 -0.83 12.07
N GLY A 40 7.05 0.23 12.89
CA GLY A 40 7.41 0.13 14.30
C GLY A 40 8.90 -0.09 14.50
N THR A 41 9.29 -0.92 15.48
CA THR A 41 10.70 -1.23 15.75
C THR A 41 10.87 -2.68 16.16
N ASP A 42 11.76 -3.37 15.47
CA ASP A 42 12.06 -4.77 15.75
C ASP A 42 12.66 -4.98 17.15
N GLY A 43 12.20 -6.04 17.79
CA GLY A 43 12.81 -6.55 19.01
C GLY A 43 14.06 -7.36 18.73
N SER A 44 14.86 -7.62 19.77
CA SER A 44 16.02 -8.49 19.66
C SER A 44 16.19 -9.36 20.90
N ILE A 45 16.78 -10.54 20.69
CA ILE A 45 17.15 -11.46 21.76
C ILE A 45 18.47 -12.12 21.41
N THR A 46 19.40 -12.14 22.36
CA THR A 46 20.66 -12.88 22.23
C THR A 46 20.53 -14.21 22.98
N TYR A 47 21.01 -15.30 22.40
CA TYR A 47 21.06 -16.61 23.04
C TYR A 47 22.26 -17.41 22.51
N ASP A 48 22.66 -18.44 23.26
CA ASP A 48 23.72 -19.36 22.84
C ASP A 48 23.10 -20.55 22.12
N ARG A 49 23.77 -21.00 21.07
CA ARG A 49 23.33 -22.09 20.20
C ARG A 49 24.36 -23.20 20.23
N GLY A 50 23.93 -24.44 20.45
CA GLY A 50 24.77 -25.62 20.36
C GLY A 50 25.26 -25.87 18.93
N SER A 51 26.26 -26.74 18.78
CA SER A 51 26.79 -27.13 17.45
C SER A 51 25.75 -27.83 16.57
N ASP A 52 24.67 -28.35 17.16
CA ASP A 52 23.52 -28.98 16.53
C ASP A 52 22.42 -27.97 16.11
N GLY A 53 22.63 -26.68 16.39
CA GLY A 53 21.70 -25.61 16.06
C GLY A 53 20.62 -25.34 17.12
N VAL A 54 20.60 -26.11 18.22
CA VAL A 54 19.58 -26.00 19.27
C VAL A 54 19.95 -24.87 20.23
N ILE A 55 18.94 -24.11 20.66
CA ILE A 55 19.11 -23.05 21.66
C ILE A 55 19.46 -23.69 23.02
N ILE A 56 20.54 -23.24 23.64
CA ILE A 56 20.93 -23.71 24.97
C ILE A 56 19.93 -23.14 26.00
N PRO A 57 19.21 -24.00 26.75
CA PRO A 57 18.26 -23.53 27.75
C PRO A 57 18.93 -22.60 28.78
N GLY A 58 18.29 -21.46 29.07
CA GLY A 58 18.78 -20.48 30.04
C GLY A 58 19.81 -19.47 29.52
N SER A 59 20.22 -19.54 28.23
CA SER A 59 21.23 -18.62 27.65
C SER A 59 20.69 -17.27 27.17
N TYR A 60 19.37 -17.05 27.26
CA TYR A 60 18.72 -15.83 26.78
C TYR A 60 19.19 -14.59 27.54
N ARG A 61 19.63 -13.57 26.80
CA ARG A 61 20.12 -12.28 27.31
C ARG A 61 19.84 -11.15 26.30
N ASN A 62 20.08 -9.90 26.72
CA ASN A 62 19.90 -8.70 25.90
C ASN A 62 18.54 -8.69 25.16
N GLN A 63 17.47 -8.84 25.92
CA GLN A 63 16.11 -8.90 25.39
C GLN A 63 15.54 -7.49 25.24
N HIS A 64 15.29 -7.09 24.00
CA HIS A 64 14.57 -5.88 23.65
C HIS A 64 13.24 -6.29 23.02
N LYS A 65 12.14 -5.82 23.60
CA LYS A 65 10.80 -6.10 23.05
C LYS A 65 10.61 -5.29 21.77
N ALA A 66 9.94 -5.89 20.79
CA ALA A 66 9.46 -5.17 19.62
C ALA A 66 8.42 -4.12 20.03
N VAL A 67 8.36 -3.03 19.27
CA VAL A 67 7.36 -1.98 19.39
C VAL A 67 6.53 -2.00 18.13
N ASN A 68 5.22 -2.16 18.27
CA ASN A 68 4.32 -2.15 17.13
C ASN A 68 4.30 -0.76 16.49
N GLY A 69 4.17 -0.71 15.16
CA GLY A 69 3.88 0.53 14.46
C GLY A 69 2.50 1.10 14.78
N SER A 70 2.23 2.25 14.20
CA SER A 70 0.99 3.01 14.38
C SER A 70 -0.10 2.54 13.43
N THR A 71 -1.35 2.76 13.83
CA THR A 71 -2.51 2.58 12.94
C THR A 71 -2.80 3.88 12.20
N VAL A 72 -2.96 3.80 10.88
CA VAL A 72 -3.37 4.91 10.04
C VAL A 72 -4.81 4.68 9.57
N GLN A 73 -5.64 5.71 9.68
CA GLN A 73 -6.99 5.72 9.14
C GLN A 73 -7.03 6.66 7.94
N LEU A 74 -7.43 6.15 6.78
CA LEU A 74 -7.55 6.94 5.56
C LEU A 74 -8.85 7.74 5.56
N THR A 75 -8.87 8.80 4.76
CA THR A 75 -10.09 9.57 4.46
C THR A 75 -10.96 8.91 3.39
N LEU A 76 -10.44 7.87 2.72
CA LEU A 76 -11.15 7.17 1.66
C LEU A 76 -12.42 6.53 2.21
N ASP A 77 -13.49 6.67 1.45
CA ASP A 77 -14.72 5.90 1.62
C ASP A 77 -14.63 4.70 0.66
N ASP A 78 -14.71 3.48 1.20
CA ASP A 78 -14.49 2.25 0.45
C ASP A 78 -15.58 1.99 -0.60
N ASP A 79 -16.83 2.34 -0.30
CA ASP A 79 -17.95 2.25 -1.24
C ASP A 79 -17.78 3.23 -2.41
N ILE A 80 -17.45 4.49 -2.12
CA ILE A 80 -17.18 5.50 -3.16
C ILE A 80 -15.95 5.08 -3.98
N GLN A 81 -14.86 4.65 -3.32
CA GLN A 81 -13.65 4.20 -3.98
C GLN A 81 -13.93 3.04 -4.94
N PHE A 82 -14.67 2.02 -4.51
CA PHE A 82 -15.02 0.87 -5.32
C PHE A 82 -15.82 1.28 -6.56
N TYR A 83 -16.86 2.10 -6.36
CA TYR A 83 -17.70 2.57 -7.45
C TYR A 83 -16.90 3.38 -8.48
N VAL A 84 -16.10 4.34 -8.02
CA VAL A 84 -15.31 5.21 -8.92
C VAL A 84 -14.23 4.41 -9.65
N GLN A 85 -13.57 3.43 -9.00
CA GLN A 85 -12.64 2.50 -9.65
C GLN A 85 -13.31 1.74 -10.80
N GLN A 86 -14.51 1.21 -10.57
CA GLN A 86 -15.25 0.48 -11.60
C GLN A 86 -15.59 1.40 -12.79
N GLN A 87 -16.07 2.62 -12.52
CA GLN A 87 -16.44 3.58 -13.57
C GLN A 87 -15.22 4.03 -14.39
N VAL A 88 -14.07 4.26 -13.75
CA VAL A 88 -12.82 4.61 -14.44
C VAL A 88 -12.34 3.48 -15.35
N GLN A 89 -12.38 2.23 -14.88
CA GLN A 89 -12.02 1.10 -15.72
C GLN A 89 -12.99 0.93 -16.90
N GLN A 90 -14.29 1.12 -16.68
CA GLN A 90 -15.30 1.09 -17.74
C GLN A 90 -15.06 2.20 -18.77
N ALA A 91 -14.78 3.43 -18.32
CA ALA A 91 -14.49 4.56 -19.19
C ALA A 91 -13.25 4.31 -20.06
N LYS A 92 -12.18 3.74 -19.50
CA LYS A 92 -11.01 3.32 -20.30
C LYS A 92 -11.38 2.31 -21.37
N ASN A 93 -12.11 1.26 -21.01
CA ASN A 93 -12.49 0.20 -21.93
C ASN A 93 -13.37 0.70 -23.09
N LEU A 94 -14.30 1.62 -22.82
CA LEU A 94 -15.20 2.18 -23.82
C LEU A 94 -14.53 3.21 -24.73
N SER A 95 -13.61 4.01 -24.19
CA SER A 95 -12.94 5.08 -24.94
C SER A 95 -11.70 4.63 -25.70
N GLY A 96 -11.07 3.51 -25.29
CA GLY A 96 -9.74 3.13 -25.78
C GLY A 96 -8.63 4.07 -25.29
N ALA A 97 -8.89 4.89 -24.26
CA ALA A 97 -7.91 5.80 -23.70
C ALA A 97 -6.68 5.07 -23.18
N ARG A 98 -5.51 5.71 -23.30
CA ARG A 98 -4.25 5.15 -22.80
C ARG A 98 -4.23 5.07 -21.28
N ASN A 99 -4.67 6.11 -20.59
CA ASN A 99 -4.79 6.17 -19.13
C ASN A 99 -6.05 6.97 -18.76
N VAL A 100 -6.66 6.66 -17.63
CA VAL A 100 -7.81 7.34 -17.03
C VAL A 100 -7.61 7.35 -15.52
N SER A 101 -7.76 8.53 -14.92
CA SER A 101 -7.70 8.71 -13.47
C SER A 101 -8.90 9.54 -13.02
N ALA A 102 -9.33 9.36 -11.78
CA ALA A 102 -10.35 10.20 -11.16
C ALA A 102 -10.05 10.42 -9.68
N VAL A 103 -10.41 11.59 -9.18
CA VAL A 103 -10.31 11.97 -7.77
C VAL A 103 -11.65 12.55 -7.34
N VAL A 104 -12.15 12.11 -6.19
CA VAL A 104 -13.36 12.62 -5.54
C VAL A 104 -12.96 13.23 -4.21
N LEU A 105 -13.31 14.50 -4.02
CA LEU A 105 -13.04 15.26 -2.81
C LEU A 105 -14.35 15.58 -2.09
N ASP A 106 -14.32 15.60 -0.77
CA ASP A 106 -15.33 16.30 0.01
C ASP A 106 -15.14 17.82 -0.21
N ALA A 107 -16.18 18.48 -0.70
CA ALA A 107 -16.10 19.90 -1.07
C ALA A 107 -15.96 20.86 0.12
N LYS A 108 -16.25 20.42 1.34
CA LYS A 108 -16.17 21.23 2.56
C LYS A 108 -14.86 21.01 3.31
N THR A 109 -14.41 19.76 3.43
CA THR A 109 -13.21 19.39 4.20
C THR A 109 -11.96 19.31 3.34
N GLY A 110 -12.11 19.09 2.02
CA GLY A 110 -10.99 18.82 1.11
C GLY A 110 -10.44 17.40 1.25
N GLU A 111 -11.07 16.54 2.05
CA GLU A 111 -10.67 15.15 2.21
C GLU A 111 -10.83 14.38 0.89
N VAL A 112 -9.90 13.47 0.62
CA VAL A 112 -9.98 12.58 -0.53
C VAL A 112 -10.89 11.42 -0.17
N LEU A 113 -12.08 11.37 -0.78
CA LEU A 113 -13.04 10.27 -0.59
C LEU A 113 -12.74 9.09 -1.52
N ALA A 114 -12.24 9.38 -2.72
CA ALA A 114 -11.75 8.37 -3.64
C ALA A 114 -10.64 8.90 -4.54
N MET A 115 -9.67 8.06 -4.88
CA MET A 115 -8.65 8.34 -5.88
C MET A 115 -8.31 7.05 -6.64
N THR A 116 -8.44 7.09 -7.96
CA THR A 116 -8.31 5.89 -8.78
C THR A 116 -7.51 6.14 -10.03
N ASN A 117 -6.85 5.08 -10.48
CA ASN A 117 -6.22 4.97 -11.79
C ASN A 117 -6.73 3.68 -12.42
N ASP A 118 -6.88 3.69 -13.74
CA ASP A 118 -7.23 2.49 -14.49
C ASP A 118 -6.15 1.40 -14.39
N ASN A 119 -6.54 0.15 -14.66
CA ASN A 119 -5.65 -1.01 -14.75
C ASN A 119 -4.69 -1.15 -13.56
N THR A 120 -5.20 -0.87 -12.35
CA THR A 120 -4.45 -0.99 -11.11
C THR A 120 -4.02 -2.44 -10.83
N PHE A 121 -3.01 -2.57 -9.97
CA PHE A 121 -2.45 -3.85 -9.53
C PHE A 121 -3.18 -4.40 -8.29
N ASP A 122 -2.83 -5.61 -7.87
CA ASP A 122 -3.30 -6.24 -6.63
C ASP A 122 -2.10 -6.58 -5.72
N PRO A 123 -1.89 -5.85 -4.61
CA PRO A 123 -0.78 -6.09 -3.69
C PRO A 123 -0.90 -7.40 -2.89
N SER A 124 -2.06 -8.07 -2.92
CA SER A 124 -2.19 -9.43 -2.36
C SER A 124 -1.55 -10.52 -3.23
N GLN A 125 -1.22 -10.19 -4.47
CA GLN A 125 -0.53 -11.06 -5.43
C GLN A 125 0.93 -10.65 -5.58
N ASP A 126 1.74 -11.51 -6.20
CA ASP A 126 3.14 -11.21 -6.52
C ASP A 126 3.24 -9.96 -7.42
N ILE A 127 3.65 -8.82 -6.84
CA ILE A 127 3.79 -7.53 -7.53
C ILE A 127 4.78 -7.66 -8.70
N GLY A 128 5.84 -8.47 -8.56
CA GLY A 128 6.85 -8.68 -9.60
C GLY A 128 6.30 -9.34 -10.87
N ARG A 129 5.11 -9.96 -10.81
CA ARG A 129 4.43 -10.59 -11.96
C ARG A 129 3.37 -9.72 -12.62
N GLN A 130 3.18 -8.49 -12.15
CA GLN A 130 2.14 -7.58 -12.59
C GLN A 130 2.69 -6.47 -13.50
N GLY A 131 3.63 -6.78 -14.38
CA GLY A 131 4.37 -5.80 -15.18
C GLY A 131 3.53 -5.01 -16.19
N ASP A 132 2.31 -5.46 -16.49
CA ASP A 132 1.33 -4.75 -17.33
C ASP A 132 0.37 -3.86 -16.52
N LYS A 133 0.43 -3.90 -15.19
CA LYS A 133 -0.43 -3.11 -14.29
C LYS A 133 0.15 -1.75 -13.99
N GLN A 134 -0.73 -0.79 -13.76
CA GLN A 134 -0.36 0.51 -13.24
C GLN A 134 -0.05 0.37 -11.75
N MET A 135 1.24 0.38 -11.40
CA MET A 135 1.70 0.34 -10.00
C MET A 135 1.78 1.72 -9.36
N GLY A 136 2.10 2.75 -10.15
CA GLY A 136 2.19 4.12 -9.65
C GLY A 136 0.83 4.77 -9.48
N ASN A 137 0.82 6.02 -9.02
CA ASN A 137 -0.41 6.80 -8.86
C ASN A 137 -0.43 8.03 -9.81
N PRO A 138 -0.74 7.85 -11.11
CA PRO A 138 -0.79 8.94 -12.07
C PRO A 138 -1.60 10.16 -11.65
N ALA A 139 -2.68 9.96 -10.87
CA ALA A 139 -3.48 11.06 -10.35
C ALA A 139 -2.67 12.10 -9.55
N VAL A 140 -1.54 11.71 -8.96
CA VAL A 140 -0.63 12.61 -8.23
C VAL A 140 0.75 12.74 -8.87
N THR A 141 1.19 11.76 -9.66
CA THR A 141 2.56 11.75 -10.22
C THR A 141 2.65 12.24 -11.67
N SER A 142 1.53 12.36 -12.39
CA SER A 142 1.52 12.70 -13.82
C SER A 142 1.00 14.11 -14.05
N PRO A 143 1.86 15.11 -14.25
CA PRO A 143 1.42 16.46 -14.59
C PRO A 143 0.80 16.50 -15.99
N PHE A 144 -0.22 17.34 -16.16
CA PHE A 144 -0.86 17.63 -17.45
C PHE A 144 -1.27 19.10 -17.52
N GLU A 145 -1.43 19.63 -18.74
CA GLU A 145 -1.95 20.98 -18.95
C GLU A 145 -3.48 20.97 -18.79
N PRO A 146 -4.07 21.77 -17.87
CA PRO A 146 -5.49 21.69 -17.52
C PRO A 146 -6.42 22.19 -18.64
N GLY A 147 -5.93 23.01 -19.57
CA GLY A 147 -6.76 23.59 -20.61
C GLY A 147 -7.92 24.42 -20.03
N SER A 148 -9.15 24.10 -20.39
CA SER A 148 -10.35 24.90 -20.09
C SER A 148 -10.97 24.68 -18.70
N VAL A 149 -10.32 23.94 -17.80
CA VAL A 149 -10.85 23.66 -16.45
C VAL A 149 -10.36 24.64 -15.36
N ASN A 150 -9.67 25.72 -15.76
CA ASN A 150 -9.27 26.83 -14.89
C ASN A 150 -10.37 27.88 -14.73
#